data_AF-A0A395W7X5-F1
#
_entry.id   AF-A0A395W7X5-F1
#
_cell.length_a   1.000
_cell.length_b   1.000
_cell.length_c   1.000
_cell.angle_alpha   90.00
_cell.angle_beta   90.00
_cell.angle_gamma   90.00
#
_symmetry.space_group_name_H-M   'P 1'
#
loop_
_entity.id
_entity.type
_entity.pdbx_description
1 polymer ?
#
loop_
_entity_poly.entity_id
_entity_poly.type
_entity_poly.pdbx_seq_one_letter_code
_entity_poly.pdbx_strand_id
1 'polypeptide(L)'
;MLDGIIKQIEKGKPFFDKIAQNIYLGAVRDGFLTAMPAILFSSVFILAASIPEIFGIVLPATVSDWLWKVYNYSMGVVGLLVAATTARCLAESMNRRMPKNKVINTTSVMLASIVGFMLLAVSNVDGGISTTYLGTKGLLASFVSAFITVNMYKFCVLKDVTIHMPKEVPGTISQMFRDVFPFSFSVLVCVLIDVACRTAFNYTFAEAIITLLQPLFTAADGYLGICIIWGAMALFWFVGVHGPSIVEPAIAAIIYANVDANLALFKAGEQASNVLTVGLGNFVGTMGGTGATLVVPFLFMLFAKSKQLKAVGKTTFVPVCFAVNEPLLFATPIVLNPYFFIPFLITPMINVSLFKFFVDVLKMNSFIYVLPWATPAPIGLILGTGISLLAVVLAVVLIVVDGIVYLPFIKAYDATLLEEEKEKEALDALEEQVEKEEAKEVQPLSLNKNINVLVLCVGAGTSAMFANAVKEGAEIENLPIDATASAYGSHYDILKDYDIVVLSPQVQSHLEEVQQDASKYGTKVVATKGAQYIKLTRDPKGAVEFICEQVKEG
;
A
#
# COMPACT_ATOMS: atom_id res chain seq x y z
N MET A 1 4.58 -31.52 -14.60
CA MET A 1 5.19 -31.16 -13.30
C MET A 1 4.68 -29.81 -12.81
N LEU A 2 4.78 -28.74 -13.61
CA LEU A 2 4.27 -27.39 -13.26
C LEU A 2 2.78 -27.37 -12.85
N ASP A 3 1.90 -27.99 -13.64
CA ASP A 3 0.46 -28.03 -13.33
C ASP A 3 0.14 -28.80 -12.04
N GLY A 4 1.00 -29.73 -11.63
CA GLY A 4 0.87 -30.44 -10.36
C GLY A 4 1.17 -29.56 -9.15
N ILE A 5 2.20 -28.70 -9.26
CA ILE A 5 2.56 -27.71 -8.24
C ILE A 5 1.47 -26.64 -8.14
N ILE A 6 0.98 -26.14 -9.27
CA ILE A 6 -0.12 -25.16 -9.31
C ILE A 6 -1.35 -25.71 -8.59
N LYS A 7 -1.77 -26.95 -8.90
CA LYS A 7 -2.90 -27.59 -8.20
C LYS A 7 -2.68 -27.75 -6.69
N GLN A 8 -1.44 -27.98 -6.23
CA GLN A 8 -1.14 -28.02 -4.81
C GLN A 8 -1.24 -26.63 -4.16
N ILE A 9 -0.79 -25.58 -4.84
CA ILE A 9 -0.92 -24.19 -4.40
C ILE A 9 -2.40 -23.80 -4.31
N GLU A 10 -3.21 -24.15 -5.32
CA GLU A 10 -4.65 -23.88 -5.36
C GLU A 10 -5.40 -24.61 -4.23
N LYS A 11 -4.98 -25.82 -3.84
CA LYS A 11 -5.53 -26.51 -2.65
C LYS A 11 -5.30 -25.74 -1.35
N GLY A 12 -4.28 -24.87 -1.30
CA GLY A 12 -3.99 -23.98 -0.19
C GLY A 12 -4.88 -22.74 -0.11
N LYS A 13 -5.71 -22.45 -1.14
CA LYS A 13 -6.58 -21.26 -1.21
C LYS A 13 -7.39 -21.00 0.08
N PRO A 14 -8.04 -21.99 0.73
CA PRO A 14 -8.80 -21.72 1.96
C PRO A 14 -7.94 -21.22 3.14
N PHE A 15 -6.70 -21.70 3.23
CA PHE A 15 -5.75 -21.23 4.26
C PHE A 15 -5.29 -19.81 3.95
N PHE A 16 -5.03 -19.52 2.68
CA PHE A 16 -4.66 -18.19 2.19
C PHE A 16 -5.76 -17.16 2.47
N ASP A 17 -7.02 -17.52 2.18
CA ASP A 17 -8.18 -16.69 2.44
C ASP A 17 -8.34 -16.40 3.94
N LYS A 18 -8.10 -17.40 4.79
CA LYS A 18 -8.18 -17.23 6.25
C LYS A 18 -7.14 -16.25 6.80
N ILE A 19 -5.91 -16.28 6.26
CA ILE A 19 -4.88 -15.30 6.62
C ILE A 19 -5.27 -13.91 6.12
N ALA A 20 -5.72 -13.81 4.87
CA ALA A 20 -6.15 -12.56 4.26
C ALA A 20 -7.36 -11.91 4.96
N GLN A 21 -8.23 -12.71 5.58
CA GLN A 21 -9.38 -12.25 6.37
C GLN A 21 -9.01 -11.69 7.76
N ASN A 22 -7.77 -11.84 8.22
CA ASN A 22 -7.33 -11.27 9.48
C ASN A 22 -7.28 -9.73 9.39
N ILE A 23 -8.04 -9.05 10.24
CA ILE A 23 -8.20 -7.59 10.18
C ILE A 23 -6.92 -6.81 10.43
N TYR A 24 -5.97 -7.34 11.21
CA TYR A 24 -4.72 -6.66 11.51
C TYR A 24 -3.76 -6.75 10.34
N LEU A 25 -3.61 -7.95 9.77
CA LEU A 25 -2.80 -8.15 8.57
C LEU A 25 -3.40 -7.42 7.37
N GLY A 26 -4.72 -7.49 7.21
CA GLY A 26 -5.46 -6.71 6.21
C GLY A 26 -5.22 -5.21 6.36
N ALA A 27 -5.28 -4.68 7.59
CA ALA A 27 -5.04 -3.26 7.84
C ALA A 27 -3.61 -2.81 7.52
N VAL A 28 -2.59 -3.63 7.79
CA VAL A 28 -1.20 -3.33 7.41
C VAL A 28 -1.08 -3.25 5.89
N ARG A 29 -1.56 -4.29 5.18
CA ARG A 29 -1.57 -4.33 3.72
C ARG A 29 -2.29 -3.11 3.12
N ASP A 30 -3.51 -2.85 3.57
CA ASP A 30 -4.36 -1.78 3.04
C ASP A 30 -3.82 -0.39 3.44
N GLY A 31 -3.11 -0.30 4.57
CA GLY A 31 -2.36 0.88 5.01
C GLY A 31 -1.23 1.23 4.03
N PHE A 32 -0.44 0.24 3.60
CA PHE A 32 0.57 0.45 2.56
C PHE A 32 -0.05 0.82 1.21
N LEU A 33 -1.14 0.16 0.81
CA LEU A 33 -1.85 0.50 -0.43
C LEU A 33 -2.33 1.96 -0.41
N THR A 34 -2.82 2.43 0.74
CA THR A 34 -3.22 3.84 0.91
C THR A 34 -2.01 4.79 0.81
N ALA A 35 -0.84 4.38 1.29
CA ALA A 35 0.39 5.18 1.22
C ALA A 35 1.14 5.06 -0.13
N MET A 36 0.67 4.19 -1.04
CA MET A 36 1.32 3.88 -2.32
C MET A 36 1.66 5.12 -3.17
N PRO A 37 0.83 6.17 -3.27
CA PRO A 37 1.20 7.35 -4.05
C PRO A 37 2.51 8.00 -3.58
N ALA A 38 2.75 8.06 -2.27
CA ALA A 38 3.99 8.61 -1.72
C ALA A 38 5.20 7.70 -1.97
N ILE A 39 4.99 6.39 -1.92
CA ILE A 39 6.02 5.37 -2.17
C ILE A 39 6.43 5.37 -3.66
N LEU A 40 5.45 5.36 -4.57
CA LEU A 40 5.74 5.42 -6.01
C LEU A 40 6.40 6.74 -6.41
N PHE A 41 5.95 7.84 -5.82
CA PHE A 41 6.57 9.15 -6.00
C PHE A 41 8.04 9.12 -5.57
N SER A 42 8.33 8.61 -4.36
CA SER A 42 9.70 8.57 -3.83
C SER A 42 10.65 7.68 -4.65
N SER A 43 10.15 6.56 -5.20
CA SER A 43 10.91 5.66 -6.08
C SER A 43 11.50 6.38 -7.30
N VAL A 44 10.80 7.38 -7.86
CA VAL A 44 11.32 8.16 -9.00
C VAL A 44 12.53 9.00 -8.59
N PHE A 45 12.49 9.63 -7.41
CA PHE A 45 13.56 10.52 -6.94
C PHE A 45 14.80 9.75 -6.50
N ILE A 46 14.65 8.60 -5.84
CA ILE A 46 15.81 7.76 -5.50
C ILE A 46 16.49 7.23 -6.77
N LEU A 47 15.73 6.84 -7.79
CA LEU A 47 16.31 6.42 -9.07
C LEU A 47 17.02 7.58 -9.77
N ALA A 48 16.42 8.76 -9.81
CA ALA A 48 17.05 9.94 -10.39
C ALA A 48 18.34 10.34 -9.66
N ALA A 49 18.41 10.12 -8.34
CA ALA A 49 19.60 10.38 -7.54
C ALA A 49 20.69 9.31 -7.72
N SER A 50 20.31 8.03 -7.74
CA SER A 50 21.26 6.91 -7.68
C SER A 50 21.73 6.41 -9.05
N ILE A 51 20.92 6.52 -10.12
CA ILE A 51 21.29 5.99 -11.44
C ILE A 51 22.53 6.68 -12.05
N PRO A 52 22.67 8.02 -12.03
CA PRO A 52 23.82 8.69 -12.64
C PRO A 52 25.17 8.22 -12.08
N GLU A 53 25.23 7.94 -10.78
CA GLU A 53 26.44 7.46 -10.10
C GLU A 53 26.92 6.11 -10.66
N ILE A 54 26.00 5.23 -11.07
CA ILE A 54 26.31 3.93 -11.70
C ILE A 54 27.16 4.12 -12.98
N PHE A 55 26.94 5.20 -13.71
CA PHE A 55 27.64 5.51 -14.97
C PHE A 55 28.82 6.47 -14.78
N GLY A 56 29.23 6.75 -13.54
CA GLY A 56 30.30 7.70 -13.23
C GLY A 56 29.91 9.17 -13.47
N ILE A 57 28.60 9.46 -13.59
CA ILE A 57 28.09 10.81 -13.79
C ILE A 57 27.87 11.45 -12.41
N VAL A 58 28.69 12.44 -12.07
CA VAL A 58 28.54 13.21 -10.83
C VAL A 58 27.52 14.33 -11.05
N LEU A 59 26.37 14.24 -10.38
CA LEU A 59 25.38 15.31 -10.38
C LEU A 59 25.91 16.55 -9.63
N PRO A 60 25.52 17.77 -10.03
CA PRO A 60 25.77 18.96 -9.21
C PRO A 60 25.20 18.76 -7.80
N ALA A 61 25.96 19.15 -6.77
CA ALA A 61 25.56 18.95 -5.38
C ALA A 61 24.15 19.49 -5.08
N THR A 62 23.83 20.68 -5.59
CA THR A 62 22.50 21.29 -5.46
C THR A 62 21.36 20.43 -6.00
N VAL A 63 21.59 19.71 -7.11
CA VAL A 63 20.59 18.83 -7.72
C VAL A 63 20.49 17.53 -6.92
N SER A 64 21.63 16.93 -6.56
CA SER A 64 21.67 15.70 -5.75
C SER A 64 20.98 15.91 -4.40
N ASP A 65 21.32 16.99 -3.69
CA ASP A 65 20.74 17.35 -2.40
C ASP A 65 19.22 17.58 -2.51
N TRP A 66 18.77 18.20 -3.60
CA TRP A 66 17.34 18.38 -3.86
C TRP A 66 16.62 17.04 -4.08
N LEU A 67 17.17 16.14 -4.89
CA LEU A 67 16.59 14.81 -5.13
C LEU A 67 16.49 14.00 -3.84
N TRP A 68 17.56 13.96 -3.05
CA TRP A 68 17.58 13.27 -1.76
C TRP A 68 16.66 13.93 -0.74
N LYS A 69 16.52 15.25 -0.75
CA LYS A 69 15.55 15.95 0.11
C LYS A 69 14.11 15.53 -0.21
N VAL A 70 13.74 15.46 -1.49
CA VAL A 70 12.40 15.00 -1.90
C VAL A 70 12.17 13.55 -1.49
N TYR A 71 13.16 12.67 -1.67
CA TYR A 71 13.10 11.29 -1.20
C TYR A 71 12.95 11.20 0.33
N ASN A 72 13.74 11.96 1.09
CA ASN A 72 13.72 11.93 2.55
C ASN A 72 12.38 12.46 3.13
N TYR A 73 11.73 13.41 2.47
CA TYR A 73 10.42 13.92 2.89
C TYR A 73 9.23 13.11 2.35
N SER A 74 9.50 12.04 1.59
CA SER A 74 8.50 11.08 1.13
C SER A 74 8.76 9.70 1.75
N MET A 75 9.74 8.95 1.23
CA MET A 75 10.09 7.63 1.78
C MET A 75 10.70 7.71 3.17
N GLY A 76 11.48 8.75 3.45
CA GLY A 76 12.10 8.95 4.76
C GLY A 76 11.11 9.24 5.90
N VAL A 77 9.83 9.45 5.60
CA VAL A 77 8.73 9.60 6.57
C VAL A 77 7.63 8.55 6.40
N VAL A 78 7.89 7.48 5.63
CA VAL A 78 6.87 6.46 5.32
C VAL A 78 6.33 5.77 6.57
N GLY A 79 7.13 5.62 7.64
CA GLY A 79 6.67 5.04 8.91
C GLY A 79 5.55 5.87 9.54
N LEU A 80 5.63 7.21 9.43
CA LEU A 80 4.58 8.12 9.90
C LEU A 80 3.31 8.00 9.05
N LEU A 81 3.46 7.96 7.72
CA LEU A 81 2.32 7.80 6.81
C LEU A 81 1.60 6.48 7.05
N VAL A 82 2.36 5.40 7.18
CA VAL A 82 1.84 4.04 7.38
C VAL A 82 1.21 3.86 8.76
N ALA A 83 1.69 4.55 9.81
CA ALA A 83 1.03 4.57 11.12
C ALA A 83 -0.42 5.05 10.98
N ALA A 84 -0.60 6.22 10.35
CA ALA A 84 -1.92 6.79 10.13
C ALA A 84 -2.80 5.91 9.23
N THR A 85 -2.31 5.50 8.06
CA THR A 85 -3.13 4.75 7.10
C THR A 85 -3.50 3.36 7.61
N THR A 86 -2.60 2.68 8.32
CA THR A 86 -2.88 1.39 8.99
C THR A 86 -3.94 1.56 10.07
N ALA A 87 -3.83 2.60 10.90
CA ALA A 87 -4.82 2.88 11.94
C ALA A 87 -6.21 3.16 11.33
N ARG A 88 -6.26 3.92 10.23
CA ARG A 88 -7.50 4.17 9.48
C ARG A 88 -8.14 2.87 8.99
N CYS A 89 -7.39 2.06 8.25
CA CYS A 89 -7.89 0.80 7.67
C CYS A 89 -8.33 -0.19 8.77
N LEU A 90 -7.59 -0.26 9.88
CA LEU A 90 -7.97 -1.10 11.01
C LEU A 90 -9.26 -0.60 11.66
N ALA A 91 -9.42 0.71 11.87
CA ALA A 91 -10.62 1.30 12.45
C ALA A 91 -11.85 1.09 11.55
N GLU A 92 -11.73 1.26 10.23
CA GLU A 92 -12.80 0.95 9.28
C GLU A 92 -13.21 -0.53 9.35
N SER A 93 -12.23 -1.43 9.40
CA SER A 93 -12.47 -2.87 9.54
C SER A 93 -13.15 -3.20 10.88
N MET A 94 -12.78 -2.51 11.96
CA MET A 94 -13.42 -2.67 13.27
C MET A 94 -14.84 -2.10 13.31
N ASN A 95 -15.08 -0.94 12.70
CA ASN A 95 -16.41 -0.31 12.63
C ASN A 95 -17.44 -1.22 11.97
N ARG A 96 -17.05 -1.93 10.90
CA ARG A 96 -17.93 -2.93 10.24
C ARG A 96 -18.36 -4.09 11.15
N ARG A 97 -17.66 -4.31 12.25
CA ARG A 97 -17.92 -5.39 13.23
C ARG A 97 -18.47 -4.86 14.56
N MET A 98 -18.59 -3.54 14.70
CA MET A 98 -19.12 -2.89 15.89
C MET A 98 -20.63 -2.61 15.71
N PRO A 99 -21.37 -2.40 16.82
CA PRO A 99 -22.77 -2.00 16.75
C PRO A 99 -22.96 -0.74 15.90
N LYS A 100 -24.07 -0.64 15.13
CA LYS A 100 -24.32 0.48 14.19
C LYS A 100 -24.25 1.87 14.82
N ASN A 101 -24.54 1.99 16.12
CA ASN A 101 -24.48 3.24 16.88
C ASN A 101 -23.12 3.54 17.53
N LYS A 102 -22.11 2.70 17.28
CA LYS A 102 -20.77 2.76 17.88
C LYS A 102 -19.72 2.80 16.78
N VAL A 103 -19.28 4.01 16.45
CA VAL A 103 -18.34 4.24 15.36
C VAL A 103 -17.09 4.93 15.88
N ILE A 104 -15.93 4.38 15.54
CA ILE A 104 -14.63 4.99 15.77
C ILE A 104 -14.40 6.06 14.71
N ASN A 105 -14.04 7.27 15.13
CA ASN A 105 -13.62 8.35 14.23
C ASN A 105 -12.25 8.02 13.61
N THR A 106 -12.24 7.77 12.30
CA THR A 106 -11.06 7.37 11.53
C THR A 106 -9.98 8.46 11.49
N THR A 107 -10.37 9.73 11.38
CA THR A 107 -9.41 10.86 11.40
C THR A 107 -8.74 10.97 12.76
N SER A 108 -9.50 10.78 13.84
CA SER A 108 -8.98 10.86 15.20
C SER A 108 -7.95 9.77 15.49
N VAL A 109 -8.21 8.52 15.08
CA VAL A 109 -7.23 7.43 15.23
C VAL A 109 -5.98 7.62 14.37
N MET A 110 -6.09 8.24 13.18
CA MET A 110 -4.92 8.58 12.37
C MET A 110 -3.99 9.52 13.13
N LEU A 111 -4.54 10.60 13.69
CA LEU A 111 -3.78 11.58 14.46
C LEU A 111 -3.17 10.96 15.72
N ALA A 112 -3.96 10.19 16.48
CA ALA A 112 -3.49 9.51 17.68
C ALA A 112 -2.37 8.51 17.36
N SER A 113 -2.47 7.78 16.24
CA SER A 113 -1.44 6.84 15.81
C SER A 113 -0.17 7.54 15.31
N ILE A 114 -0.27 8.71 14.67
CA ILE A 114 0.92 9.51 14.34
C ILE A 114 1.64 9.92 15.63
N VAL A 115 0.92 10.43 16.61
CA VAL A 115 1.51 10.84 17.89
C VAL A 115 2.11 9.65 18.64
N GLY A 116 1.40 8.51 18.67
CA GLY A 116 1.92 7.28 19.25
C GLY A 116 3.18 6.77 18.56
N PHE A 117 3.22 6.80 17.23
CA PHE A 117 4.42 6.45 16.45
C PHE A 117 5.60 7.37 16.77
N MET A 118 5.37 8.69 16.82
CA MET A 118 6.42 9.67 17.15
C MET A 118 7.03 9.37 18.53
N LEU A 119 6.22 9.01 19.52
CA LEU A 119 6.71 8.60 20.84
C LEU A 119 7.57 7.33 20.76
N LEU A 120 7.14 6.32 20.02
CA LEU A 120 7.80 5.01 19.96
C LEU A 120 9.09 5.01 19.10
N ALA A 121 9.26 5.96 18.18
CA ALA A 121 10.32 5.93 17.18
C ALA A 121 11.30 7.11 17.24
N VAL A 122 10.89 8.27 17.76
CA VAL A 122 11.67 9.51 17.60
C VAL A 122 12.40 9.84 18.90
N SER A 123 13.66 10.26 18.78
CA SER A 123 14.43 10.85 19.88
C SER A 123 14.65 12.33 19.63
N ASN A 124 14.73 13.11 20.70
CA ASN A 124 15.19 14.50 20.63
C ASN A 124 16.70 14.52 20.36
N VAL A 125 17.14 15.48 19.56
CA VAL A 125 18.56 15.76 19.27
C VAL A 125 18.79 17.27 19.40
N ASP A 126 20.05 17.70 19.49
CA ASP A 126 20.36 19.13 19.60
C ASP A 126 19.74 19.91 18.43
N GLY A 127 18.87 20.87 18.75
CA GLY A 127 18.19 21.70 17.77
C GLY A 127 17.04 21.03 16.99
N GLY A 128 16.60 19.82 17.35
CA GLY A 128 15.46 19.19 16.65
C GLY A 128 15.11 17.77 17.09
N ILE A 129 14.60 17.00 16.13
CA ILE A 129 14.22 15.59 16.30
C ILE A 129 15.01 14.69 15.35
N SER A 130 15.30 13.46 15.79
CA SER A 130 15.95 12.46 14.97
C SER A 130 15.01 11.94 13.88
N THR A 131 15.49 11.91 12.64
CA THR A 131 14.74 11.36 11.49
C THR A 131 15.04 9.89 11.21
N THR A 132 15.98 9.28 11.95
CA THR A 132 16.50 7.93 11.68
C THR A 132 15.42 6.86 11.58
N TYR A 133 14.39 6.94 12.41
CA TYR A 133 13.31 5.96 12.49
C TYR A 133 11.97 6.47 11.94
N LEU A 134 11.93 7.63 11.28
CA LEU A 134 10.69 8.14 10.66
C LEU A 134 10.29 7.36 9.40
N GLY A 135 11.28 6.77 8.72
CA GLY A 135 11.08 6.03 7.48
C GLY A 135 10.86 4.53 7.72
N THR A 136 11.42 3.72 6.83
CA THR A 136 11.27 2.26 6.82
C THR A 136 11.74 1.56 8.10
N LYS A 137 12.77 2.11 8.78
CA LYS A 137 13.28 1.61 10.06
C LYS A 137 12.23 1.64 11.19
N GLY A 138 11.24 2.54 11.10
CA GLY A 138 10.19 2.68 12.11
C GLY A 138 8.90 1.91 11.83
N LEU A 139 8.79 1.16 10.72
CA LEU A 139 7.53 0.53 10.31
C LEU A 139 6.93 -0.37 11.40
N LEU A 140 7.75 -1.09 12.16
CA LEU A 140 7.22 -1.93 13.24
C LEU A 140 6.60 -1.09 14.38
N ALA A 141 7.21 0.05 14.73
CA ALA A 141 6.62 1.00 15.67
C ALA A 141 5.31 1.61 15.12
N SER A 142 5.23 1.81 13.80
CA SER A 142 4.01 2.31 13.15
C SER A 142 2.82 1.36 13.33
N PHE A 143 3.03 0.04 13.16
CA PHE A 143 1.98 -0.96 13.36
C PHE A 143 1.57 -1.10 14.82
N VAL A 144 2.56 -1.12 15.73
CA VAL A 144 2.30 -1.20 17.17
C VAL A 144 1.48 0.01 17.63
N SER A 145 1.84 1.21 17.18
CA SER A 145 1.05 2.41 17.46
C SER A 145 -0.38 2.29 16.91
N ALA A 146 -0.55 1.92 15.65
CA ALA A 146 -1.87 1.77 15.03
C ALA A 146 -2.74 0.76 15.80
N PHE A 147 -2.17 -0.38 16.19
CA PHE A 147 -2.89 -1.45 16.88
C PHE A 147 -3.29 -1.03 18.29
N ILE A 148 -2.39 -0.38 19.04
CA ILE A 148 -2.70 0.16 20.37
C ILE A 148 -3.82 1.19 20.27
N THR A 149 -3.68 2.15 19.35
CA THR A 149 -4.64 3.24 19.16
C THR A 149 -6.02 2.71 18.83
N VAL A 150 -6.17 1.88 17.80
CA VAL A 150 -7.50 1.45 17.38
C VAL A 150 -8.17 0.55 18.42
N ASN A 151 -7.42 -0.33 19.09
CA ASN A 151 -7.99 -1.15 20.17
C ASN A 151 -8.42 -0.31 21.38
N MET A 152 -7.66 0.73 21.74
CA MET A 152 -8.05 1.64 22.80
C MET A 152 -9.30 2.45 22.44
N TYR A 153 -9.39 2.93 21.20
CA TYR A 153 -10.60 3.60 20.71
C TYR A 153 -11.80 2.68 20.74
N LYS A 154 -11.66 1.45 20.23
CA LYS A 154 -12.72 0.44 20.32
C LYS A 154 -13.19 0.24 21.75
N PHE A 155 -12.27 0.08 22.69
CA PHE A 155 -12.61 -0.09 24.10
C PHE A 155 -13.42 1.09 24.63
N CYS A 156 -12.94 2.32 24.42
CA CYS A 156 -13.60 3.53 24.92
C CYS A 156 -14.98 3.74 24.29
N VAL A 157 -15.10 3.55 22.97
CA VAL A 157 -16.37 3.70 22.24
C VAL A 157 -17.39 2.65 22.70
N LEU A 158 -17.00 1.39 22.86
CA LEU A 158 -17.90 0.34 23.35
C LEU A 158 -18.35 0.54 24.79
N LYS A 159 -17.52 1.21 25.62
CA LYS A 159 -17.80 1.46 27.03
C LYS A 159 -18.37 2.86 27.32
N ASP A 160 -18.64 3.67 26.30
CA ASP A 160 -19.05 5.07 26.44
C ASP A 160 -18.09 5.89 27.31
N VAL A 161 -16.80 5.55 27.29
CA VAL A 161 -15.75 6.32 27.99
C VAL A 161 -15.41 7.52 27.13
N THR A 162 -16.21 8.56 27.30
CA THR A 162 -16.23 9.71 26.40
C THR A 162 -16.74 10.96 27.11
N ILE A 163 -16.38 12.14 26.60
CA ILE A 163 -16.92 13.40 27.11
C ILE A 163 -18.28 13.64 26.45
N HIS A 164 -19.32 13.74 27.27
CA HIS A 164 -20.69 13.96 26.80
C HIS A 164 -20.96 15.46 26.67
N MET A 165 -21.28 15.91 25.46
CA MET A 165 -21.65 17.30 25.21
C MET A 165 -23.18 17.48 25.28
N PRO A 166 -23.66 18.66 25.72
CA PRO A 166 -25.07 19.05 25.63
C PRO A 166 -25.60 19.00 24.18
N LYS A 167 -26.91 18.92 24.02
CA LYS A 167 -27.56 18.78 22.69
C LYS A 167 -27.40 20.03 21.82
N GLU A 168 -27.13 21.17 22.44
CA GLU A 168 -26.94 22.47 21.81
C GLU A 168 -25.60 22.55 21.07
N VAL A 169 -24.68 21.60 21.29
CA VAL A 169 -23.35 21.59 20.69
C VAL A 169 -23.38 20.89 19.32
N PRO A 170 -22.89 21.53 18.25
CA PRO A 170 -22.81 20.93 16.92
C PRO A 170 -22.11 19.56 16.92
N GLY A 171 -22.61 18.63 16.09
CA GLY A 171 -22.14 17.23 16.04
C GLY A 171 -20.63 17.08 15.84
N THR A 172 -20.03 17.91 14.98
CA THR A 172 -18.57 17.90 14.74
C THR A 172 -17.79 18.24 16.02
N ILE A 173 -18.24 19.23 16.79
CA ILE A 173 -17.61 19.62 18.05
C ILE A 173 -17.83 18.52 19.09
N SER A 174 -19.04 17.97 19.19
CA SER A 174 -19.33 16.84 20.08
C SER A 174 -18.40 15.65 19.80
N GLN A 175 -18.15 15.33 18.53
CA GLN A 175 -17.25 14.24 18.17
C GLN A 175 -15.81 14.48 18.63
N MET A 176 -15.29 15.71 18.50
CA MET A 176 -13.92 16.02 18.95
C MET A 176 -13.76 15.80 20.47
N PHE A 177 -14.74 16.24 21.27
CA PHE A 177 -14.74 15.98 22.71
C PHE A 177 -14.91 14.50 23.02
N ARG A 178 -15.72 13.78 22.23
CA ARG A 178 -15.91 12.34 22.42
C ARG A 178 -14.61 11.56 22.27
N ASP A 179 -13.74 12.01 21.37
CA ASP A 179 -12.48 11.36 21.05
C ASP A 179 -11.33 11.66 22.04
N VAL A 180 -11.48 12.66 22.93
CA VAL A 180 -10.40 13.11 23.84
C VAL A 180 -9.86 11.98 24.73
N PHE A 181 -10.75 11.21 25.38
CA PHE A 181 -10.34 10.08 26.22
C PHE A 181 -9.73 8.93 25.42
N PRO A 182 -10.38 8.43 24.34
CA PRO A 182 -9.76 7.47 23.43
C PRO A 182 -8.35 7.87 22.98
N PHE A 183 -8.19 9.11 22.52
CA PHE A 183 -6.92 9.69 22.09
C PHE A 183 -5.90 9.65 23.23
N SER A 184 -6.24 10.25 24.37
CA SER A 184 -5.33 10.41 25.50
C SER A 184 -4.86 9.06 26.04
N PHE A 185 -5.77 8.11 26.23
CA PHE A 185 -5.39 6.78 26.74
C PHE A 185 -4.51 6.02 25.75
N SER A 186 -4.77 6.13 24.44
CA SER A 186 -3.92 5.45 23.45
C SER A 186 -2.49 6.01 23.42
N VAL A 187 -2.36 7.33 23.48
CA VAL A 187 -1.07 8.03 23.50
C VAL A 187 -0.34 7.72 24.81
N LEU A 188 -1.03 7.73 25.96
CA LEU A 188 -0.42 7.40 27.25
C LEU A 188 0.15 5.97 27.28
N VAL A 189 -0.52 4.99 26.66
CA VAL A 189 0.06 3.64 26.53
C VAL A 189 1.36 3.68 25.72
N CYS A 190 1.43 4.45 24.63
CA CYS A 190 2.66 4.61 23.86
C CYS A 190 3.76 5.32 24.66
N VAL A 191 3.41 6.33 25.48
CA VAL A 191 4.35 6.99 26.41
C VAL A 191 4.93 5.98 27.40
N LEU A 192 4.09 5.13 27.99
CA LEU A 192 4.55 4.12 28.96
C LEU A 192 5.52 3.13 28.32
N ILE A 193 5.28 2.71 27.08
CA ILE A 193 6.18 1.84 26.32
C ILE A 193 7.51 2.57 26.03
N ASP A 194 7.45 3.81 25.56
CA ASP A 194 8.66 4.60 25.28
C ASP A 194 9.51 4.80 26.55
N VAL A 195 8.89 5.21 27.66
CA VAL A 195 9.58 5.36 28.95
C VAL A 195 10.21 4.04 29.38
N ALA A 196 9.48 2.92 29.29
CA ALA A 196 10.02 1.61 29.64
C ALA A 196 11.24 1.24 28.79
N CYS A 197 11.18 1.45 27.47
CA CYS A 197 12.31 1.18 26.56
C CYS A 197 13.53 2.06 26.86
N ARG A 198 13.33 3.36 27.07
CA ARG A 198 14.42 4.29 27.37
C ARG A 198 15.04 4.01 28.74
N THR A 199 14.25 3.68 29.76
CA THR A 199 14.78 3.35 31.08
C THR A 199 15.50 2.00 31.09
N ALA A 200 15.00 0.99 30.37
CA ALA A 200 15.61 -0.34 30.37
C ALA A 200 16.82 -0.48 29.43
N PHE A 201 16.79 0.17 28.27
CA PHE A 201 17.76 -0.05 27.19
C PHE A 201 18.45 1.22 26.69
N ASN A 202 18.05 2.41 27.15
CA ASN A 202 18.53 3.71 26.66
C ASN A 202 18.23 3.99 25.17
N TYR A 203 17.24 3.29 24.61
CA TYR A 203 16.83 3.38 23.20
C TYR A 203 15.32 3.64 23.07
N THR A 204 14.92 4.09 21.88
CA THR A 204 13.49 4.12 21.51
C THR A 204 12.94 2.70 21.37
N PHE A 205 11.62 2.53 21.34
CA PHE A 205 11.02 1.22 21.06
C PHE A 205 11.44 0.69 19.67
N ALA A 206 11.45 1.56 18.64
CA ALA A 206 11.86 1.19 17.28
C ALA A 206 13.30 0.65 17.25
N GLU A 207 14.23 1.34 17.91
CA GLU A 207 15.62 0.93 18.01
C GLU A 207 15.81 -0.34 18.86
N ALA A 208 15.08 -0.44 19.99
CA ALA A 208 15.18 -1.59 20.88
C ALA A 208 14.86 -2.91 20.15
N ILE A 209 13.88 -2.90 19.23
CA ILE A 209 13.55 -4.10 18.44
C ILE A 209 14.68 -4.46 17.48
N ILE A 210 15.26 -3.47 16.78
CA ILE A 210 16.37 -3.74 15.87
C ILE A 210 17.54 -4.33 16.66
N THR A 211 17.92 -3.69 17.77
CA THR A 211 19.01 -4.14 18.64
C THR A 211 18.76 -5.54 19.22
N LEU A 212 17.50 -5.87 19.58
CA LEU A 212 17.13 -7.20 20.06
C LEU A 212 17.34 -8.28 18.98
N LEU A 213 17.09 -7.94 17.72
CA LEU A 213 17.21 -8.87 16.59
C LEU A 213 18.64 -8.99 16.05
N GLN A 214 19.50 -8.00 16.27
CA GLN A 214 20.88 -7.99 15.77
C GLN A 214 21.70 -9.26 16.12
N PRO A 215 21.66 -9.80 17.36
CA PRO A 215 22.39 -11.01 17.71
C PRO A 215 22.00 -12.26 16.91
N LEU A 216 20.80 -12.29 16.29
CA LEU A 216 20.39 -13.41 15.43
C LEU A 216 21.25 -13.50 14.16
N PHE A 217 21.88 -12.40 13.78
CA PHE A 217 22.61 -12.25 12.52
C PHE A 217 24.11 -12.10 12.71
N THR A 218 24.65 -12.33 13.93
CA THR A 218 26.09 -12.26 14.19
C THR A 218 26.82 -13.38 13.45
N ALA A 219 27.24 -13.06 12.23
CA ALA A 219 28.12 -13.77 11.30
C ALA A 219 28.03 -15.31 11.30
N ALA A 220 27.24 -15.84 10.36
CA ALA A 220 27.37 -17.23 9.94
C ALA A 220 27.66 -17.26 8.42
N ASP A 221 28.94 -17.48 8.08
CA ASP A 221 29.43 -17.57 6.67
C ASP A 221 29.16 -18.95 6.03
N GLY A 222 28.57 -19.87 6.80
CA GLY A 222 28.08 -21.15 6.32
C GLY A 222 26.77 -21.03 5.54
N TYR A 223 26.42 -22.06 4.76
CA TYR A 223 25.17 -22.12 3.98
C TYR A 223 23.92 -21.80 4.80
N LEU A 224 23.80 -22.38 6.00
CA LEU A 224 22.67 -22.11 6.87
C LEU A 224 22.62 -20.63 7.32
N GLY A 225 23.79 -20.06 7.62
CA GLY A 225 23.91 -18.70 8.10
C GLY A 225 23.46 -17.66 7.07
N ILE A 226 24.01 -17.76 5.86
CA ILE A 226 23.60 -16.88 4.76
C ILE A 226 22.11 -17.08 4.42
N CYS A 227 21.60 -18.31 4.41
CA CYS A 227 20.18 -18.56 4.22
C CYS A 227 19.31 -17.90 5.30
N ILE A 228 19.72 -17.92 6.57
CA ILE A 228 19.00 -17.25 7.64
C ILE A 228 19.01 -15.73 7.45
N ILE A 229 20.15 -15.14 7.08
CA ILE A 229 20.28 -13.68 6.87
C ILE A 229 19.32 -13.20 5.77
N TRP A 230 19.43 -13.77 4.57
CA TRP A 230 18.62 -13.31 3.42
C TRP A 230 17.18 -13.82 3.46
N GLY A 231 16.95 -14.98 4.05
CA GLY A 231 15.61 -15.45 4.40
C GLY A 231 14.92 -14.52 5.40
N ALA A 232 15.63 -14.03 6.43
CA ALA A 232 15.06 -13.07 7.38
C ALA A 232 14.77 -11.72 6.72
N MET A 233 15.63 -11.23 5.82
CA MET A 233 15.33 -10.02 5.04
C MET A 233 14.02 -10.16 4.26
N ALA A 234 13.85 -11.27 3.54
CA ALA A 234 12.61 -11.56 2.82
C ALA A 234 11.42 -11.74 3.77
N LEU A 235 11.59 -12.44 4.89
CA LEU A 235 10.52 -12.66 5.87
C LEU A 235 10.01 -11.34 6.46
N PHE A 236 10.92 -10.46 6.90
CA PHE A 236 10.54 -9.17 7.45
C PHE A 236 9.78 -8.35 6.43
N TRP A 237 10.26 -8.26 5.20
CA TRP A 237 9.56 -7.53 4.14
C TRP A 237 8.20 -8.15 3.83
N PHE A 238 8.11 -9.48 3.81
CA PHE A 238 6.84 -10.16 3.61
C PHE A 238 5.81 -9.78 4.68
N VAL A 239 6.21 -9.61 5.94
CA VAL A 239 5.32 -9.18 7.02
C VAL A 239 5.12 -7.66 7.11
N GLY A 240 5.64 -6.90 6.15
CA GLY A 240 5.47 -5.45 6.06
C GLY A 240 6.56 -4.62 6.78
N VAL A 241 7.65 -5.23 7.22
CA VAL A 241 8.80 -4.53 7.83
C VAL A 241 9.96 -4.51 6.85
N HIS A 242 10.58 -3.37 6.58
CA HIS A 242 11.66 -3.30 5.59
C HIS A 242 12.88 -4.17 5.99
N GLY A 243 13.02 -5.34 5.39
CA GLY A 243 14.00 -6.37 5.80
C GLY A 243 15.44 -5.89 5.89
N PRO A 244 15.98 -5.22 4.85
CA PRO A 244 17.33 -4.64 4.91
C PRO A 244 17.54 -3.70 6.10
N SER A 245 16.51 -2.94 6.48
CA SER A 245 16.60 -1.97 7.59
C SER A 245 16.73 -2.64 8.97
N ILE A 246 16.33 -3.91 9.08
CA ILE A 246 16.44 -4.71 10.30
C ILE A 246 17.75 -5.51 10.30
N VAL A 247 18.06 -6.16 9.18
CA VAL A 247 19.12 -7.17 9.12
C VAL A 247 20.49 -6.55 8.82
N GLU A 248 20.59 -5.60 7.86
CA GLU A 248 21.89 -5.06 7.44
C GLU A 248 22.69 -4.40 8.57
N PRO A 249 22.09 -3.61 9.50
CA PRO A 249 22.85 -3.02 10.61
C PRO A 249 23.60 -4.06 11.45
N ALA A 250 23.07 -5.29 11.55
CA ALA A 250 23.69 -6.37 12.33
C ALA A 250 24.94 -6.97 11.66
N ILE A 251 25.02 -6.89 10.33
CA ILE A 251 26.07 -7.53 9.52
C ILE A 251 26.96 -6.53 8.78
N ALA A 252 26.65 -5.22 8.84
CA ALA A 252 27.34 -4.18 8.08
C ALA A 252 28.86 -4.22 8.26
N ALA A 253 29.35 -4.33 9.51
CA ALA A 253 30.78 -4.36 9.78
C ALA A 253 31.49 -5.53 9.07
N ILE A 254 30.92 -6.74 9.11
CA ILE A 254 31.54 -7.93 8.53
C ILE A 254 31.44 -7.95 7.00
N ILE A 255 30.31 -7.52 6.43
CA ILE A 255 30.11 -7.58 4.97
C ILE A 255 31.02 -6.62 4.19
N TYR A 256 31.43 -5.49 4.78
CA TYR A 256 32.39 -4.58 4.17
C TYR A 256 33.83 -5.03 4.44
N ALA A 257 34.16 -5.45 5.66
CA ALA A 257 35.48 -5.97 5.99
C ALA A 257 35.87 -7.18 5.11
N ASN A 258 34.90 -8.04 4.77
CA ASN A 258 35.13 -9.19 3.89
C ASN A 258 35.44 -8.80 2.44
N VAL A 259 34.94 -7.67 1.94
CA VAL A 259 35.31 -7.18 0.59
C VAL A 259 36.76 -6.72 0.58
N ASP A 260 37.20 -5.98 1.60
CA ASP A 260 38.59 -5.55 1.74
C ASP A 260 39.54 -6.75 1.88
N ALA A 261 39.15 -7.75 2.69
CA ALA A 261 39.90 -9.01 2.83
C ALA A 261 39.99 -9.77 1.50
N ASN A 262 38.89 -9.87 0.75
CA ASN A 262 38.87 -10.48 -0.57
C ASN A 262 39.77 -9.74 -1.57
N LEU A 263 39.76 -8.41 -1.56
CA LEU A 263 40.63 -7.62 -2.42
C LEU A 263 42.12 -7.84 -2.09
N ALA A 264 42.47 -7.98 -0.81
CA ALA A 264 43.83 -8.29 -0.39
C ALA A 264 44.27 -9.69 -0.88
N LEU A 265 43.41 -10.71 -0.71
CA LEU A 265 43.66 -12.07 -1.22
C LEU A 265 43.86 -12.06 -2.74
N PHE A 266 42.97 -11.38 -3.47
CA PHE A 266 43.05 -11.28 -4.92
C PHE A 266 44.35 -10.61 -5.39
N LYS A 267 44.78 -9.52 -4.72
CA LYS A 267 46.06 -8.84 -5.02
C LYS A 267 47.28 -9.71 -4.72
N ALA A 268 47.18 -10.64 -3.78
CA ALA A 268 48.21 -11.63 -3.48
C ALA A 268 48.23 -12.81 -4.46
N GLY A 269 47.32 -12.86 -5.43
CA GLY A 269 47.17 -13.98 -6.37
C GLY A 269 46.39 -15.17 -5.79
N GLU A 270 45.75 -14.98 -4.64
CA GLU A 270 44.89 -15.98 -3.99
C GLU A 270 43.42 -15.80 -4.40
N GLN A 271 42.59 -16.81 -4.15
CA GLN A 271 41.16 -16.74 -4.40
C GLN A 271 40.48 -15.82 -3.38
N ALA A 272 39.65 -14.89 -3.85
CA ALA A 272 38.72 -14.16 -2.99
C ALA A 272 37.61 -15.11 -2.51
N SER A 273 37.69 -15.58 -1.26
CA SER A 273 36.87 -16.69 -0.76
C SER A 273 35.78 -16.30 0.24
N ASN A 274 35.83 -15.11 0.84
CA ASN A 274 34.82 -14.70 1.82
C ASN A 274 33.50 -14.39 1.09
N VAL A 275 32.45 -15.15 1.34
CA VAL A 275 31.18 -15.02 0.59
C VAL A 275 30.27 -13.95 1.18
N LEU A 276 30.20 -13.84 2.52
CA LEU A 276 29.41 -12.84 3.22
C LEU A 276 29.96 -11.42 2.96
N THR A 277 29.45 -10.78 1.92
CA THR A 277 29.88 -9.46 1.43
C THR A 277 28.68 -8.59 1.11
N VAL A 278 28.88 -7.26 1.01
CA VAL A 278 27.79 -6.35 0.61
C VAL A 278 27.27 -6.67 -0.79
N GLY A 279 28.13 -7.12 -1.70
CA GLY A 279 27.75 -7.54 -3.05
C GLY A 279 26.90 -8.81 -3.07
N LEU A 280 27.15 -9.78 -2.17
CA LEU A 280 26.28 -10.95 -1.99
C LEU A 280 24.85 -10.52 -1.65
N GLY A 281 24.71 -9.45 -0.85
CA GLY A 281 23.42 -8.83 -0.61
C GLY A 281 22.83 -8.25 -1.89
N ASN A 282 23.42 -7.17 -2.35
CA ASN A 282 22.83 -6.30 -3.39
C ASN A 282 22.59 -6.99 -4.74
N PHE A 283 23.46 -7.92 -5.13
CA PHE A 283 23.48 -8.43 -6.50
C PHE A 283 23.11 -9.91 -6.63
N VAL A 284 22.89 -10.60 -5.50
CA VAL A 284 22.55 -12.03 -5.47
C VAL A 284 21.34 -12.29 -4.58
N GLY A 285 21.45 -12.02 -3.27
CA GLY A 285 20.39 -12.28 -2.29
C GLY A 285 19.17 -11.38 -2.47
N THR A 286 19.38 -10.12 -2.87
CA THR A 286 18.31 -9.16 -3.18
C THR A 286 18.33 -8.76 -4.66
N MET A 287 18.55 -9.73 -5.55
CA MET A 287 18.57 -9.52 -7.00
C MET A 287 17.27 -8.86 -7.50
N GLY A 288 17.36 -7.59 -7.90
CA GLY A 288 16.19 -6.78 -8.30
C GLY A 288 15.28 -6.39 -7.12
N GLY A 289 15.84 -6.30 -5.92
CA GLY A 289 15.16 -5.94 -4.67
C GLY A 289 14.96 -7.13 -3.72
N THR A 290 14.34 -6.86 -2.56
CA THR A 290 14.11 -7.93 -1.57
C THR A 290 13.21 -9.02 -2.13
N GLY A 291 13.56 -10.29 -1.89
CA GLY A 291 12.87 -11.46 -2.44
C GLY A 291 13.41 -11.95 -3.77
N ALA A 292 14.51 -11.38 -4.27
CA ALA A 292 15.09 -11.71 -5.58
C ALA A 292 14.06 -11.52 -6.71
N THR A 293 13.43 -10.35 -6.76
CA THR A 293 12.27 -10.08 -7.61
C THR A 293 12.60 -9.65 -9.04
N LEU A 294 13.88 -9.64 -9.44
CA LEU A 294 14.30 -9.16 -10.77
C LEU A 294 13.46 -9.74 -11.91
N VAL A 295 13.21 -11.05 -11.88
CA VAL A 295 12.50 -11.76 -12.94
C VAL A 295 10.99 -11.51 -12.93
N VAL A 296 10.41 -11.10 -11.80
CA VAL A 296 8.95 -11.08 -11.59
C VAL A 296 8.22 -10.16 -12.56
N PRO A 297 8.64 -8.89 -12.79
CA PRO A 297 7.98 -8.03 -13.79
C PRO A 297 8.03 -8.62 -15.20
N PHE A 298 9.13 -9.28 -15.57
CA PHE A 298 9.27 -9.94 -16.86
C PHE A 298 8.33 -11.14 -16.97
N LEU A 299 8.23 -11.95 -15.92
CA LEU A 299 7.28 -13.07 -15.88
C LEU A 299 5.83 -12.58 -16.00
N PHE A 300 5.47 -11.45 -15.39
CA PHE A 300 4.16 -10.84 -15.57
C PHE A 300 3.92 -10.41 -17.02
N MET A 301 4.88 -9.76 -17.66
CA MET A 301 4.74 -9.33 -19.06
C MET A 301 4.65 -10.51 -20.03
N LEU A 302 5.40 -11.59 -19.79
CA LEU A 302 5.53 -12.71 -20.71
C LEU A 302 4.47 -13.81 -20.50
N PHE A 303 4.07 -14.07 -19.26
CA PHE A 303 3.27 -15.25 -18.92
C PHE A 303 1.95 -14.97 -18.21
N ALA A 304 1.76 -13.79 -17.59
CA ALA A 304 0.48 -13.46 -16.99
C ALA A 304 -0.58 -13.25 -18.07
N LYS A 305 -1.83 -13.53 -17.74
CA LYS A 305 -3.00 -13.35 -18.59
C LYS A 305 -3.88 -12.21 -18.11
N SER A 306 -4.00 -12.01 -16.78
CA SER A 306 -4.76 -10.92 -16.18
C SER A 306 -4.27 -9.56 -16.67
N LYS A 307 -5.21 -8.63 -16.83
CA LYS A 307 -4.89 -7.25 -17.22
C LYS A 307 -4.08 -6.60 -16.10
N GLN A 308 -4.42 -6.87 -14.85
CA GLN A 308 -3.73 -6.34 -13.67
C GLN A 308 -2.24 -6.69 -13.65
N LEU A 309 -1.85 -7.97 -13.66
CA LEU A 309 -0.43 -8.34 -13.57
C LEU A 309 0.36 -7.85 -14.77
N LYS A 310 -0.20 -7.92 -15.98
CA LYS A 310 0.45 -7.35 -17.18
C LYS A 310 0.74 -5.87 -17.04
N ALA A 311 -0.20 -5.09 -16.50
CA ALA A 311 -0.02 -3.67 -16.27
C ALA A 311 1.10 -3.43 -15.25
N VAL A 312 1.09 -4.16 -14.12
CA VAL A 312 2.14 -4.05 -13.10
C VAL A 312 3.52 -4.43 -13.66
N GLY A 313 3.63 -5.50 -14.45
CA GLY A 313 4.90 -5.89 -15.07
C GLY A 313 5.49 -4.77 -15.94
N LYS A 314 4.64 -4.10 -16.74
CA LYS A 314 5.07 -2.99 -17.61
C LYS A 314 5.49 -1.74 -16.85
N THR A 315 4.87 -1.44 -15.71
CA THR A 315 5.19 -0.23 -14.94
C THR A 315 6.35 -0.42 -13.97
N THR A 316 6.68 -1.67 -13.60
CA THR A 316 7.64 -1.96 -12.53
C THR A 316 8.97 -2.57 -13.00
N PHE A 317 9.11 -2.96 -14.27
CA PHE A 317 10.36 -3.60 -14.72
C PHE A 317 11.59 -2.68 -14.61
N VAL A 318 11.46 -1.38 -14.94
CA VAL A 318 12.56 -0.41 -14.84
C VAL A 318 13.03 -0.25 -13.39
N PRO A 319 12.17 0.15 -12.42
CA PRO A 319 12.64 0.36 -11.05
C PRO A 319 13.21 -0.94 -10.45
N VAL A 320 12.62 -2.10 -10.74
CA VAL A 320 13.11 -3.42 -10.30
C VAL A 320 14.49 -3.75 -10.86
N CYS A 321 14.81 -3.37 -12.11
CA CYS A 321 16.15 -3.54 -12.67
C CYS A 321 17.23 -2.78 -11.89
N PHE A 322 16.86 -1.69 -11.21
CA PHE A 322 17.74 -0.89 -10.34
C PHE A 322 17.52 -1.21 -8.85
N ALA A 323 16.99 -2.39 -8.54
CA ALA A 323 16.71 -2.89 -7.19
C ALA A 323 15.69 -2.08 -6.37
N VAL A 324 14.99 -1.13 -6.98
CA VAL A 324 13.85 -0.40 -6.39
C VAL A 324 12.59 -1.20 -6.69
N ASN A 325 12.20 -2.12 -5.79
CA ASN A 325 11.10 -3.04 -6.05
C ASN A 325 9.81 -2.71 -5.30
N GLU A 326 9.75 -1.64 -4.51
CA GLU A 326 8.55 -1.18 -3.83
C GLU A 326 7.34 -1.04 -4.77
N PRO A 327 7.47 -0.45 -5.98
CA PRO A 327 6.37 -0.41 -6.92
C PRO A 327 5.79 -1.79 -7.25
N LEU A 328 6.63 -2.81 -7.37
CA LEU A 328 6.21 -4.18 -7.62
C LEU A 328 5.55 -4.80 -6.39
N LEU A 329 6.22 -4.67 -5.22
CA LEU A 329 5.77 -5.26 -3.96
C LEU A 329 4.39 -4.77 -3.55
N PHE A 330 4.10 -3.48 -3.78
CA PHE A 330 2.83 -2.90 -3.38
C PHE A 330 1.76 -2.95 -4.47
N ALA A 331 2.11 -2.81 -5.76
CA ALA A 331 1.10 -2.87 -6.83
C ALA A 331 0.58 -4.29 -7.09
N THR A 332 1.39 -5.32 -6.81
CA THR A 332 0.97 -6.75 -6.91
C THR A 332 0.49 -7.34 -5.58
N PRO A 333 0.21 -6.47 -4.60
CA PRO A 333 0.42 -6.72 -3.16
C PRO A 333 1.16 -8.03 -2.84
N ILE A 334 2.48 -8.10 -3.05
CA ILE A 334 3.30 -9.27 -2.65
C ILE A 334 3.40 -9.34 -1.12
N VAL A 335 3.50 -8.18 -0.46
CA VAL A 335 3.53 -8.06 1.00
C VAL A 335 2.25 -8.66 1.58
N LEU A 336 2.41 -9.58 2.54
CA LEU A 336 1.33 -10.32 3.19
C LEU A 336 0.46 -11.17 2.26
N ASN A 337 0.84 -11.35 0.98
CA ASN A 337 0.11 -12.22 0.06
C ASN A 337 0.66 -13.63 0.09
N PRO A 338 -0.13 -14.60 0.58
CA PRO A 338 0.36 -15.94 0.84
C PRO A 338 0.73 -16.72 -0.43
N TYR A 339 0.23 -16.35 -1.62
CA TYR A 339 0.69 -16.93 -2.89
C TYR A 339 2.19 -16.68 -3.11
N PHE A 340 2.68 -15.51 -2.69
CA PHE A 340 4.08 -15.14 -2.88
C PHE A 340 4.97 -15.48 -1.69
N PHE A 341 4.44 -15.95 -0.56
CA PHE A 341 5.24 -16.21 0.64
C PHE A 341 6.44 -17.14 0.37
N ILE A 342 6.18 -18.29 -0.24
CA ILE A 342 7.21 -19.29 -0.53
C ILE A 342 8.25 -18.77 -1.52
N PRO A 343 7.89 -18.30 -2.74
CA PRO A 343 8.91 -17.85 -3.68
C PRO A 343 9.66 -16.61 -3.17
N PHE A 344 8.99 -15.70 -2.46
CA PHE A 344 9.64 -14.51 -1.91
C PHE A 344 10.68 -14.86 -0.84
N LEU A 345 10.42 -15.86 -0.01
CA LEU A 345 11.32 -16.29 1.06
C LEU A 345 12.47 -17.18 0.57
N ILE A 346 12.15 -18.17 -0.28
CA ILE A 346 13.10 -19.23 -0.64
C ILE A 346 14.05 -18.80 -1.76
N THR A 347 13.62 -17.94 -2.69
CA THR A 347 14.47 -17.54 -3.83
C THR A 347 15.78 -16.88 -3.38
N PRO A 348 15.79 -15.91 -2.45
CA PRO A 348 17.03 -15.37 -1.88
C PRO A 348 17.94 -16.45 -1.27
N MET A 349 17.36 -17.41 -0.55
CA MET A 349 18.12 -18.49 0.11
C MET A 349 18.80 -19.41 -0.91
N ILE A 350 18.10 -19.73 -2.00
CA ILE A 350 18.67 -20.49 -3.11
C ILE A 350 19.81 -19.70 -3.77
N ASN A 351 19.60 -18.40 -4.03
CA ASN A 351 20.59 -17.58 -4.73
C ASN A 351 21.90 -17.45 -3.96
N VAL A 352 21.83 -17.19 -2.66
CA VAL A 352 23.04 -17.09 -1.82
C VAL A 352 23.73 -18.43 -1.66
N SER A 353 22.98 -19.54 -1.64
CA SER A 353 23.54 -20.90 -1.63
C SER A 353 24.26 -21.22 -2.94
N LEU A 354 23.66 -20.87 -4.09
CA LEU A 354 24.27 -21.05 -5.41
C LEU A 354 25.54 -20.22 -5.54
N PHE A 355 25.53 -18.96 -5.09
CA PHE A 355 26.72 -18.13 -5.08
C PHE A 355 27.83 -18.76 -4.22
N LYS A 356 27.51 -19.20 -3.00
CA LYS A 356 28.49 -19.88 -2.14
C LYS A 356 29.05 -21.15 -2.79
N PHE A 357 28.22 -21.94 -3.48
CA PHE A 357 28.68 -23.10 -4.23
C PHE A 357 29.68 -22.72 -5.34
N PHE A 358 29.40 -21.65 -6.09
CA PHE A 358 30.30 -21.16 -7.13
C PHE A 358 31.64 -20.69 -6.56
N VAL A 359 31.63 -20.02 -5.40
CA VAL A 359 32.87 -19.59 -4.73
C VAL A 359 33.63 -20.77 -4.13
N ASP A 360 33.00 -21.56 -3.27
CA ASP A 360 33.71 -22.58 -2.49
C ASP A 360 34.13 -23.79 -3.33
N VAL A 361 33.26 -24.24 -4.25
CA VAL A 361 33.42 -25.49 -5.01
C VAL A 361 34.00 -25.22 -6.40
N LEU A 362 33.41 -24.29 -7.15
CA LEU A 362 33.87 -23.97 -8.51
C LEU A 362 35.03 -22.98 -8.55
N LYS A 363 35.48 -22.49 -7.39
CA LYS A 363 36.62 -21.57 -7.24
C LYS A 363 36.45 -20.24 -7.99
N MET A 364 35.21 -19.78 -8.12
CA MET A 364 34.92 -18.41 -8.54
C MET A 364 35.38 -17.43 -7.45
N ASN A 365 35.89 -16.26 -7.84
CA ASN A 365 36.15 -15.19 -6.88
C ASN A 365 34.83 -14.64 -6.32
N SER A 366 34.80 -14.38 -5.02
CA SER A 366 33.77 -13.58 -4.37
C SER A 366 33.96 -12.09 -4.67
N PHE A 367 33.11 -11.23 -4.10
CA PHE A 367 33.15 -9.79 -4.32
C PHE A 367 34.44 -9.16 -3.80
N ILE A 368 35.11 -8.43 -4.69
CA ILE A 368 36.36 -7.68 -4.45
C ILE A 368 36.17 -6.16 -4.63
N TYR A 369 35.01 -5.73 -5.14
CA TYR A 369 34.64 -4.32 -5.30
C TYR A 369 33.28 -4.03 -4.67
N VAL A 370 33.16 -2.85 -4.05
CA VAL A 370 31.88 -2.27 -3.64
C VAL A 370 31.34 -1.47 -4.82
N LEU A 371 30.13 -1.79 -5.26
CA LEU A 371 29.42 -1.08 -6.32
C LEU A 371 28.15 -0.44 -5.74
N PRO A 372 27.62 0.64 -6.36
CA PRO A 372 26.32 1.19 -5.98
C PRO A 372 25.26 0.10 -5.98
N TRP A 373 24.46 0.00 -4.92
CA TRP A 373 23.44 -1.05 -4.75
C TRP A 373 22.40 -1.06 -5.88
N ALA A 374 22.13 0.11 -6.47
CA ALA A 374 21.21 0.28 -7.59
C ALA A 374 21.76 -0.25 -8.92
N THR A 375 23.03 -0.68 -8.99
CA THR A 375 23.59 -1.29 -10.20
C THR A 375 22.77 -2.53 -10.58
N PRO A 376 22.33 -2.68 -11.86
CA PRO A 376 21.57 -3.84 -12.26
C PRO A 376 22.26 -5.15 -11.86
N ALA A 377 21.58 -5.97 -11.06
CA ALA A 377 22.20 -7.05 -10.31
C ALA A 377 23.06 -8.02 -11.14
N PRO A 378 22.66 -8.48 -12.35
CA PRO A 378 23.53 -9.31 -13.18
C PRO A 378 24.85 -8.63 -13.54
N ILE A 379 24.83 -7.32 -13.81
CA ILE A 379 26.01 -6.51 -14.11
C ILE A 379 26.83 -6.32 -12.83
N GLY A 380 26.19 -5.97 -11.72
CA GLY A 380 26.84 -5.80 -10.41
C GLY A 380 27.56 -7.06 -9.95
N LEU A 381 26.97 -8.24 -10.16
CA LEU A 381 27.58 -9.54 -9.88
C LEU A 381 28.86 -9.76 -10.70
N ILE A 382 28.80 -9.53 -12.02
CA ILE A 382 29.94 -9.74 -12.92
C ILE A 382 31.08 -8.77 -12.60
N LEU A 383 30.77 -7.47 -12.45
CA LEU A 383 31.78 -6.44 -12.19
C LEU A 383 32.37 -6.59 -10.79
N GLY A 384 31.52 -6.81 -9.78
CA GLY A 384 31.91 -6.86 -8.38
C GLY A 384 32.82 -8.04 -8.01
N THR A 385 32.76 -9.13 -8.79
CA THR A 385 33.58 -10.35 -8.60
C THR A 385 34.83 -10.39 -9.50
N GLY A 386 35.15 -9.29 -10.19
CA GLY A 386 36.37 -9.17 -10.99
C GLY A 386 36.27 -9.73 -12.42
N ILE A 387 35.07 -9.78 -13.00
CA ILE A 387 34.81 -10.15 -14.41
C ILE A 387 35.38 -11.54 -14.76
N SER A 388 34.66 -12.60 -14.36
CA SER A 388 35.01 -13.98 -14.70
C SER A 388 33.91 -14.68 -15.49
N LEU A 389 34.26 -15.70 -16.28
CA LEU A 389 33.29 -16.52 -17.00
C LEU A 389 32.30 -17.20 -16.03
N LEU A 390 32.78 -17.66 -14.89
CA LEU A 390 31.93 -18.27 -13.86
C LEU A 390 30.90 -17.27 -13.29
N ALA A 391 31.25 -15.99 -13.16
CA ALA A 391 30.30 -14.95 -12.73
C ALA A 391 29.19 -14.72 -13.76
N VAL A 392 29.52 -14.73 -15.06
CA VAL A 392 28.52 -14.65 -16.14
C VAL A 392 27.59 -15.87 -16.12
N VAL A 393 28.16 -17.07 -15.97
CA VAL A 393 27.37 -18.31 -15.85
C VAL A 393 26.46 -18.25 -14.64
N LEU A 394 26.96 -17.82 -13.48
CA LEU A 394 26.15 -17.68 -12.27
C LEU A 394 24.99 -16.69 -12.48
N ALA A 395 25.23 -15.52 -13.08
CA ALA A 395 24.19 -14.54 -13.35
C ALA A 395 23.03 -15.15 -14.16
N VAL A 396 23.34 -15.92 -15.20
CA VAL A 396 22.33 -16.63 -16.01
C VAL A 396 21.62 -17.71 -15.20
N VAL A 397 22.35 -18.49 -14.41
CA VAL A 397 21.78 -19.55 -13.56
C VAL A 397 20.79 -18.96 -12.55
N LEU A 398 21.14 -17.87 -11.88
CA LEU A 398 20.26 -17.20 -10.91
C LEU A 398 18.96 -16.73 -11.58
N ILE A 399 19.04 -16.04 -12.72
CA ILE A 399 17.84 -15.59 -13.46
C ILE A 399 16.93 -16.78 -13.84
N VAL A 400 17.51 -17.89 -14.30
CA VAL A 400 16.74 -19.08 -14.68
C VAL A 400 16.08 -19.72 -13.45
N VAL A 401 16.81 -19.86 -12.36
CA VAL A 401 16.33 -20.46 -11.11
C VAL A 401 15.23 -19.61 -10.50
N ASP A 402 15.42 -18.29 -10.40
CA ASP A 402 14.40 -17.35 -9.93
C ASP A 402 13.13 -17.47 -10.77
N GLY A 403 13.29 -17.57 -12.09
CA GLY A 403 12.21 -17.79 -13.04
C GLY A 403 11.42 -19.08 -12.75
N ILE A 404 12.12 -20.19 -12.51
CA ILE A 404 11.52 -21.50 -12.19
C ILE A 404 10.77 -21.45 -10.86
N VAL A 405 11.32 -20.77 -9.85
CA VAL A 405 10.73 -20.68 -8.51
C VAL A 405 9.47 -19.83 -8.52
N TYR A 406 9.50 -18.65 -9.16
CA TYR A 406 8.36 -17.71 -9.15
C TYR A 406 7.20 -18.11 -10.08
N LEU A 407 7.50 -18.65 -11.26
CA LEU A 407 6.49 -18.92 -12.29
C LEU A 407 5.26 -19.73 -11.83
N PRO A 408 5.36 -20.83 -11.06
CA PRO A 408 4.17 -21.56 -10.60
C PRO A 408 3.24 -20.71 -9.74
N PHE A 409 3.78 -19.91 -8.82
CA PHE A 409 3.00 -19.08 -7.92
C PHE A 409 2.35 -17.91 -8.64
N ILE A 410 3.08 -17.31 -9.59
CA ILE A 410 2.54 -16.26 -10.47
C ILE A 410 1.35 -16.79 -11.25
N LYS A 411 1.45 -17.99 -11.86
CA LYS A 411 0.32 -18.57 -12.61
C LYS A 411 -0.88 -18.89 -11.73
N ALA A 412 -0.66 -19.37 -10.51
CA ALA A 412 -1.73 -19.65 -9.57
C ALA A 412 -2.47 -18.36 -9.14
N TYR A 413 -1.73 -17.30 -8.83
CA TYR A 413 -2.33 -16.00 -8.47
C TYR A 413 -2.97 -15.30 -9.67
N ASP A 414 -2.36 -15.38 -10.85
CA ASP A 414 -2.95 -14.85 -12.10
C ASP A 414 -4.29 -15.52 -12.43
N ALA A 415 -4.43 -16.81 -12.13
CA ALA A 415 -5.70 -17.53 -12.33
C ALA A 415 -6.83 -16.99 -11.44
N THR A 416 -6.53 -16.60 -10.19
CA THR A 416 -7.54 -15.98 -9.31
C THR A 416 -7.93 -14.60 -9.79
N LEU A 417 -6.96 -13.78 -10.22
CA LEU A 417 -7.26 -12.46 -10.77
C LEU A 417 -8.08 -12.55 -12.07
N LEU A 418 -7.84 -13.54 -12.91
CA LEU A 418 -8.65 -13.79 -14.11
C LEU A 418 -10.08 -14.22 -13.79
N GLU A 419 -10.28 -14.95 -12.69
CA GLU A 419 -11.62 -15.31 -12.20
C GLU A 419 -12.36 -14.04 -11.76
N GLU A 420 -11.72 -13.21 -10.93
CA GLU A 420 -12.24 -11.92 -10.48
C GLU A 420 -12.52 -10.94 -11.63
N GLU A 421 -11.62 -10.84 -12.62
CA GLU A 421 -11.80 -10.01 -13.81
C GLU A 421 -13.02 -10.44 -14.62
N LYS A 422 -13.25 -11.75 -14.78
CA LYS A 422 -14.42 -12.29 -15.50
C LYS A 422 -15.73 -12.07 -14.74
N GLU A 423 -15.72 -12.28 -13.43
CA GLU A 423 -16.90 -12.03 -12.59
C GLU A 423 -17.30 -10.55 -12.67
N LYS A 424 -16.31 -9.65 -12.62
CA LYS A 424 -16.54 -8.22 -12.78
C LYS A 424 -17.06 -7.87 -14.18
N GLU A 425 -16.46 -8.40 -15.24
CA GLU A 425 -16.95 -8.18 -16.61
C GLU A 425 -18.38 -8.70 -16.82
N ALA A 426 -18.74 -9.83 -16.18
CA ALA A 426 -20.09 -10.37 -16.22
C ALA A 426 -21.10 -9.49 -15.46
N LEU A 427 -20.71 -8.99 -14.28
CA LEU A 427 -21.50 -8.01 -13.51
C LEU A 427 -21.70 -6.72 -14.30
N ASP A 428 -20.64 -6.15 -14.86
CA ASP A 428 -20.69 -4.94 -15.69
C ASP A 428 -21.60 -5.15 -16.92
N ALA A 429 -21.54 -6.33 -17.56
CA ALA A 429 -22.41 -6.67 -18.70
C ALA A 429 -23.88 -6.85 -18.32
N LEU A 430 -24.17 -7.43 -17.14
CA LEU A 430 -25.53 -7.53 -16.60
C LEU A 430 -26.09 -6.15 -16.26
N GLU A 431 -25.28 -5.29 -15.66
CA GLU A 431 -25.63 -3.90 -15.39
C GLU A 431 -25.96 -3.12 -16.67
N GLU A 432 -25.18 -3.29 -17.73
CA GLU A 432 -25.47 -2.69 -19.05
C GLU A 432 -26.74 -3.24 -19.71
N GLN A 433 -27.11 -4.50 -19.45
CA GLN A 433 -28.33 -5.09 -20.00
C GLN A 433 -29.58 -4.55 -19.29
N VAL A 434 -29.54 -4.43 -17.96
CA VAL A 434 -30.61 -3.81 -17.17
C VAL A 434 -30.83 -2.35 -17.60
N GLU A 435 -29.75 -1.59 -17.81
CA GLU A 435 -29.83 -0.20 -18.30
C GLU A 435 -30.43 -0.08 -19.72
N LYS A 436 -30.27 -1.08 -20.58
CA LYS A 436 -30.82 -1.09 -21.94
C LYS A 436 -32.29 -1.53 -22.01
N GLU A 437 -32.78 -2.25 -21.01
CA GLU A 437 -34.19 -2.62 -20.89
C GLU A 437 -35.03 -1.49 -20.28
N GLU A 438 -34.49 -0.73 -19.32
CA GLU A 438 -35.16 0.45 -18.74
C GLU A 438 -35.31 1.60 -19.74
N ALA A 439 -34.40 1.76 -20.71
CA ALA A 439 -34.41 2.86 -21.69
C ALA A 439 -35.43 2.73 -22.85
N LYS A 440 -36.37 1.77 -22.83
CA LYS A 440 -37.25 1.45 -23.98
C LYS A 440 -38.71 1.91 -23.87
N GLU A 441 -39.17 2.48 -22.75
CA GLU A 441 -40.54 3.01 -22.64
C GLU A 441 -40.57 4.54 -22.62
N VAL A 442 -40.73 5.16 -23.80
CA VAL A 442 -40.85 6.62 -23.91
C VAL A 442 -42.27 7.02 -24.31
N GLN A 443 -42.97 7.74 -23.41
CA GLN A 443 -44.16 8.53 -23.71
C GLN A 443 -43.93 10.00 -23.30
N PRO A 444 -44.48 10.98 -24.05
CA PRO A 444 -44.21 12.40 -23.81
C PRO A 444 -44.70 12.86 -22.44
N LEU A 445 -43.87 13.69 -21.78
CA LEU A 445 -44.04 14.11 -20.40
C LEU A 445 -44.72 15.47 -20.28
N SER A 446 -45.85 15.53 -19.57
CA SER A 446 -46.47 16.77 -19.08
C SER A 446 -46.47 16.78 -17.56
N LEU A 447 -45.89 17.81 -16.93
CA LEU A 447 -45.83 17.97 -15.47
C LEU A 447 -46.75 19.12 -15.02
N ASN A 448 -47.55 18.89 -13.98
CA ASN A 448 -48.53 19.85 -13.43
C ASN A 448 -48.08 20.52 -12.10
N LYS A 449 -46.84 20.30 -11.64
CA LYS A 449 -46.31 20.84 -10.38
C LYS A 449 -44.83 21.20 -10.55
N ASN A 450 -44.37 22.22 -9.82
CA ASN A 450 -42.95 22.53 -9.69
C ASN A 450 -42.21 21.41 -8.94
N ILE A 451 -41.06 20.98 -9.46
CA ILE A 451 -40.20 19.94 -8.87
C ILE A 451 -38.89 20.57 -8.42
N ASN A 452 -38.55 20.41 -7.14
CA ASN A 452 -37.26 20.82 -6.58
C ASN A 452 -36.33 19.61 -6.44
N VAL A 453 -35.17 19.66 -7.09
CA VAL A 453 -34.16 18.59 -7.13
C VAL A 453 -32.95 18.97 -6.25
N LEU A 454 -32.50 18.07 -5.39
CA LEU A 454 -31.24 18.22 -4.64
C LEU A 454 -30.19 17.22 -5.14
N VAL A 455 -29.02 17.70 -5.53
CA VAL A 455 -27.92 16.84 -6.01
C VAL A 455 -26.82 16.76 -4.94
N LEU A 456 -26.57 15.56 -4.42
CA LEU A 456 -25.59 15.31 -3.36
C LEU A 456 -24.31 14.67 -3.88
N CYS A 457 -23.17 15.18 -3.40
CA CYS A 457 -21.86 14.61 -3.66
C CYS A 457 -20.89 14.82 -2.47
N VAL A 458 -19.64 14.39 -2.60
CA VAL A 458 -18.62 14.54 -1.55
C VAL A 458 -18.28 16.03 -1.28
N GLY A 459 -18.44 16.91 -2.28
CA GLY A 459 -18.31 18.36 -2.12
C GLY A 459 -18.89 19.12 -3.31
N ALA A 460 -19.58 20.24 -3.07
CA ALA A 460 -20.56 20.87 -3.97
C ALA A 460 -20.16 21.14 -5.45
N GLY A 461 -18.87 21.08 -5.80
CA GLY A 461 -18.38 21.39 -7.15
C GLY A 461 -18.76 20.36 -8.23
N THR A 462 -18.75 19.06 -7.93
CA THR A 462 -19.14 18.02 -8.91
C THR A 462 -20.65 17.89 -9.06
N SER A 463 -21.42 18.12 -7.98
CA SER A 463 -22.89 18.15 -8.04
C SER A 463 -23.47 19.34 -8.78
N ALA A 464 -22.73 20.46 -8.84
CA ALA A 464 -23.14 21.64 -9.60
C ALA A 464 -23.31 21.36 -11.10
N MET A 465 -22.48 20.50 -11.69
CA MET A 465 -22.57 20.19 -13.13
C MET A 465 -23.89 19.50 -13.50
N PHE A 466 -24.31 18.52 -12.70
CA PHE A 466 -25.59 17.83 -12.93
C PHE A 466 -26.78 18.75 -12.61
N ALA A 467 -26.72 19.50 -11.50
CA ALA A 467 -27.77 20.46 -11.17
C ALA A 467 -27.94 21.52 -12.28
N ASN A 468 -26.85 22.03 -12.86
CA ASN A 468 -26.90 22.96 -13.97
C ASN A 468 -27.48 22.32 -15.24
N ALA A 469 -27.10 21.08 -15.56
CA ALA A 469 -27.68 20.37 -16.70
C ALA A 469 -29.20 20.17 -16.56
N VAL A 470 -29.69 19.89 -15.35
CA VAL A 470 -31.13 19.82 -15.06
C VAL A 470 -31.80 21.18 -15.24
N LYS A 471 -31.22 22.29 -14.76
CA LYS A 471 -31.79 23.63 -14.97
C LYS A 471 -31.84 24.01 -16.44
N GLU A 472 -30.74 23.79 -17.17
CA GLU A 472 -30.64 24.09 -18.60
C GLU A 472 -31.67 23.26 -19.40
N GLY A 473 -31.82 21.98 -19.10
CA GLY A 473 -32.84 21.14 -19.72
C GLY A 473 -34.26 21.61 -19.41
N ALA A 474 -34.51 22.10 -18.19
CA ALA A 474 -35.83 22.55 -17.76
C ALA A 474 -36.23 23.84 -18.48
N GLU A 475 -35.26 24.73 -18.71
CA GLU A 475 -35.46 25.93 -19.55
C GLU A 475 -35.72 25.55 -21.01
N ILE A 476 -34.98 24.60 -21.56
CA ILE A 476 -35.14 24.14 -22.96
C ILE A 476 -36.51 23.50 -23.20
N GLU A 477 -36.96 22.66 -22.28
CA GLU A 477 -38.23 21.93 -22.38
C GLU A 477 -39.41 22.71 -21.75
N ASN A 478 -39.16 23.91 -21.24
CA ASN A 478 -40.14 24.77 -20.56
C ASN A 478 -40.88 24.03 -19.42
N LEU A 479 -40.12 23.29 -18.61
CA LEU A 479 -40.60 22.49 -17.49
C LEU A 479 -40.35 23.21 -16.17
N PRO A 480 -41.27 23.10 -15.19
CA PRO A 480 -41.14 23.78 -13.90
C PRO A 480 -40.22 22.99 -12.95
N ILE A 481 -38.94 22.82 -13.28
CA ILE A 481 -37.97 22.06 -12.48
C ILE A 481 -36.82 22.98 -12.07
N ASP A 482 -36.47 22.97 -10.79
CA ASP A 482 -35.27 23.65 -10.27
C ASP A 482 -34.36 22.64 -9.57
N ALA A 483 -33.04 22.89 -9.60
CA ALA A 483 -32.04 21.98 -9.07
C ALA A 483 -30.96 22.67 -8.24
N THR A 484 -30.63 22.13 -7.07
CA THR A 484 -29.61 22.68 -6.17
C THR A 484 -28.55 21.63 -5.88
N ALA A 485 -27.29 22.05 -5.85
CA ALA A 485 -26.16 21.20 -5.51
C ALA A 485 -25.77 21.39 -4.04
N SER A 486 -25.52 20.30 -3.32
CA SER A 486 -25.01 20.34 -1.94
C SER A 486 -24.03 19.20 -1.64
N ALA A 487 -23.32 19.32 -0.53
CA ALA A 487 -22.43 18.28 -0.02
C ALA A 487 -23.19 17.28 0.85
N TYR A 488 -22.80 16.01 0.77
CA TYR A 488 -23.27 14.97 1.69
C TYR A 488 -22.90 15.36 3.13
N GLY A 489 -23.84 15.17 4.05
CA GLY A 489 -23.76 15.67 5.43
C GLY A 489 -24.32 17.08 5.68
N SER A 490 -24.62 17.87 4.64
CA SER A 490 -25.26 19.20 4.79
C SER A 490 -26.76 19.21 4.44
N HIS A 491 -27.33 18.04 4.16
CA HIS A 491 -28.68 17.91 3.60
C HIS A 491 -29.77 17.75 4.67
N TYR A 492 -29.42 17.34 5.89
CA TYR A 492 -30.37 16.93 6.93
C TYR A 492 -31.50 17.93 7.20
N ASP A 493 -31.22 19.23 7.24
CA ASP A 493 -32.21 20.27 7.57
C ASP A 493 -32.99 20.80 6.35
N ILE A 494 -32.50 20.51 5.14
CA ILE A 494 -33.04 21.05 3.88
C ILE A 494 -33.82 20.02 3.06
N LEU A 495 -33.76 18.72 3.40
CA LEU A 495 -34.44 17.64 2.67
C LEU A 495 -35.94 17.91 2.45
N LYS A 496 -36.61 18.53 3.43
CA LYS A 496 -38.05 18.88 3.39
C LYS A 496 -38.43 19.84 2.25
N ASP A 497 -37.47 20.58 1.70
CA ASP A 497 -37.69 21.60 0.68
C ASP A 497 -37.59 21.03 -0.75
N TYR A 498 -37.25 19.74 -0.89
CA TYR A 498 -37.03 19.07 -2.17
C TYR A 498 -37.98 17.89 -2.38
N ASP A 499 -38.39 17.68 -3.63
CA ASP A 499 -39.24 16.56 -4.04
C ASP A 499 -38.39 15.32 -4.37
N ILE A 500 -37.15 15.52 -4.87
CA ILE A 500 -36.22 14.43 -5.22
C ILE A 500 -34.77 14.77 -4.87
N VAL A 501 -34.03 13.77 -4.41
CA VAL A 501 -32.59 13.83 -4.15
C VAL A 501 -31.85 12.87 -5.07
N VAL A 502 -30.86 13.37 -5.81
CA VAL A 502 -29.99 12.60 -6.69
C VAL A 502 -28.61 12.47 -6.05
N LEU A 503 -28.19 11.24 -5.76
CA LEU A 503 -26.86 10.94 -5.26
C LEU A 503 -25.91 10.73 -6.43
N SER A 504 -24.81 11.48 -6.43
CA SER A 504 -23.68 11.24 -7.34
C SER A 504 -22.97 9.92 -7.01
N PRO A 505 -22.19 9.36 -7.96
CA PRO A 505 -21.52 8.07 -7.80
C PRO A 505 -20.60 8.02 -6.57
N GLN A 506 -20.06 9.17 -6.18
CA GLN A 506 -19.10 9.31 -5.08
C GLN A 506 -19.74 9.13 -3.69
N VAL A 507 -21.06 9.31 -3.59
CA VAL A 507 -21.82 9.17 -2.33
C VAL A 507 -22.88 8.08 -2.42
N GLN A 508 -22.88 7.29 -3.49
CA GLN A 508 -23.87 6.22 -3.73
C GLN A 508 -23.92 5.18 -2.61
N SER A 509 -22.79 4.96 -1.90
CA SER A 509 -22.74 4.10 -0.71
C SER A 509 -23.66 4.54 0.44
N HIS A 510 -24.19 5.77 0.40
CA HIS A 510 -25.09 6.34 1.40
C HIS A 510 -26.57 6.31 0.96
N LEU A 511 -26.91 5.62 -0.12
CA LEU A 511 -28.28 5.61 -0.66
C LEU A 511 -29.34 5.19 0.39
N GLU A 512 -29.11 4.09 1.10
CA GLU A 512 -30.05 3.61 2.12
C GLU A 512 -30.21 4.61 3.28
N GLU A 513 -29.13 5.29 3.67
CA GLU A 513 -29.13 6.29 4.74
C GLU A 513 -29.96 7.52 4.35
N VAL A 514 -29.71 8.06 3.14
CA VAL A 514 -30.44 9.23 2.63
C VAL A 514 -31.91 8.88 2.37
N GLN A 515 -32.21 7.66 1.89
CA GLN A 515 -33.58 7.18 1.74
C GLN A 515 -34.34 7.17 3.07
N GLN A 516 -33.70 6.69 4.14
CA GLN A 516 -34.29 6.65 5.47
C GLN A 516 -34.54 8.06 6.05
N ASP A 517 -33.69 9.04 5.73
CA ASP A 517 -33.88 10.42 6.18
C ASP A 517 -34.93 11.16 5.34
N ALA A 518 -34.92 10.96 4.03
CA ALA A 518 -35.85 11.57 3.09
C ALA A 518 -37.27 11.01 3.22
N SER A 519 -37.45 9.74 3.63
CA SER A 519 -38.76 9.12 3.83
C SER A 519 -39.61 9.85 4.88
N LYS A 520 -39.00 10.60 5.80
CA LYS A 520 -39.69 11.42 6.80
C LYS A 520 -40.46 12.60 6.20
N TYR A 521 -40.06 13.04 5.00
CA TYR A 521 -40.59 14.21 4.30
C TYR A 521 -41.31 13.86 2.99
N GLY A 522 -41.33 12.58 2.61
CA GLY A 522 -41.89 12.13 1.33
C GLY A 522 -41.00 12.44 0.12
N THR A 523 -39.74 12.80 0.35
CA THR A 523 -38.77 13.12 -0.70
C THR A 523 -38.19 11.84 -1.29
N LYS A 524 -38.23 11.68 -2.62
CA LYS A 524 -37.67 10.50 -3.30
C LYS A 524 -36.15 10.59 -3.38
N VAL A 525 -35.45 9.46 -3.31
CA VAL A 525 -33.99 9.43 -3.35
C VAL A 525 -33.52 8.39 -4.36
N VAL A 526 -32.68 8.84 -5.29
CA VAL A 526 -32.16 8.04 -6.40
C VAL A 526 -30.64 8.15 -6.44
N ALA A 527 -29.95 7.07 -6.81
CA ALA A 527 -28.51 7.10 -7.03
C ALA A 527 -28.19 6.96 -8.51
N THR A 528 -27.12 7.62 -8.94
CA THR A 528 -26.62 7.55 -10.32
C THR A 528 -25.30 6.81 -10.36
N LYS A 529 -25.09 6.00 -11.39
CA LYS A 529 -23.80 5.32 -11.62
C LYS A 529 -22.78 6.22 -12.29
N GLY A 530 -21.49 5.86 -12.21
CA GLY A 530 -20.37 6.64 -12.75
C GLY A 530 -20.55 7.12 -14.19
N ALA A 531 -20.81 6.19 -15.11
CA ALA A 531 -20.97 6.49 -16.54
C ALA A 531 -22.27 7.24 -16.84
N GLN A 532 -23.38 6.83 -16.20
CA GLN A 532 -24.69 7.48 -16.31
C GLN A 532 -24.62 8.95 -15.87
N TYR A 533 -24.00 9.23 -14.73
CA TYR A 533 -23.87 10.59 -14.19
C TYR A 533 -23.08 11.51 -15.13
N ILE A 534 -21.95 11.03 -15.68
CA ILE A 534 -21.13 11.81 -16.63
C ILE A 534 -21.88 12.08 -17.93
N LYS A 535 -22.72 11.15 -18.39
CA LYS A 535 -23.57 11.37 -19.58
C LYS A 535 -24.59 12.46 -19.31
N LEU A 536 -25.33 12.35 -18.20
CA LEU A 536 -26.40 13.30 -17.86
C LEU A 536 -25.86 14.71 -17.57
N THR A 537 -24.63 14.88 -17.08
CA THR A 537 -24.04 16.22 -16.94
C THR A 537 -23.71 16.90 -18.28
N ARG A 538 -23.76 16.17 -19.40
CA ARG A 538 -23.45 16.66 -20.75
C ARG A 538 -24.67 16.63 -21.68
N ASP A 539 -25.82 16.20 -21.17
CA ASP A 539 -27.07 16.04 -21.92
C ASP A 539 -28.23 16.66 -21.13
N PRO A 540 -28.46 17.99 -21.25
CA PRO A 540 -29.47 18.69 -20.48
C PRO A 540 -30.89 18.11 -20.64
N LYS A 541 -31.26 17.68 -21.85
CA LYS A 541 -32.57 17.04 -22.10
C LYS A 541 -32.67 15.70 -21.38
N GLY A 542 -31.66 14.84 -21.54
CA GLY A 542 -31.61 13.55 -20.85
C GLY A 542 -31.58 13.69 -19.31
N ALA A 543 -30.95 14.73 -18.77
CA ALA A 543 -30.94 15.03 -17.34
C ALA A 543 -32.34 15.30 -16.80
N VAL A 544 -33.16 16.06 -17.53
CA VAL A 544 -34.52 16.39 -17.13
C VAL A 544 -35.48 15.22 -17.34
N GLU A 545 -35.35 14.49 -18.44
CA GLU A 545 -36.09 13.24 -18.68
C GLU A 545 -35.87 12.24 -17.53
N PHE A 546 -34.61 12.08 -17.10
CA PHE A 546 -34.26 11.25 -15.95
C PHE A 546 -34.99 11.69 -14.66
N ILE A 547 -35.00 13.00 -14.34
CA ILE A 547 -35.73 13.50 -13.16
C ILE A 547 -37.24 13.22 -13.30
N CYS A 548 -37.78 13.46 -14.48
CA CYS A 548 -39.19 13.27 -14.79
C CYS A 548 -39.66 11.81 -14.63
N GLU A 549 -38.87 10.85 -15.12
CA GLU A 549 -39.10 9.42 -14.94
C GLU A 549 -39.12 9.05 -13.46
N GLN A 550 -38.11 9.52 -12.72
CA GLN A 550 -38.00 9.22 -11.30
C GLN A 550 -39.16 9.80 -10.50
N VAL A 551 -39.73 10.94 -10.88
CA VAL A 551 -40.89 11.52 -10.17
C VAL A 551 -42.21 10.82 -10.54
N LYS A 552 -42.31 10.16 -11.70
CA LYS A 552 -43.53 9.44 -12.14
C LYS A 552 -43.72 8.05 -11.50
N GLU A 553 -42.64 7.41 -11.07
CA GLU A 553 -42.67 6.05 -10.49
C GLU A 553 -43.03 6.00 -8.98
N GLY A 554 -43.59 7.08 -8.41
CA GLY A 554 -44.06 7.16 -7.02
C GLY A 554 -45.47 7.72 -6.97
#